data_AF-A0A815RH32-F1
#
_entry.id   AF-A0A815RH32-F1
#
_cell.length_a   1.000
_cell.length_b   1.000
_cell.length_c   1.000
_cell.angle_alpha   90.00
_cell.angle_beta   90.00
_cell.angle_gamma   90.00
#
_symmetry.space_group_name_H-M   'P 1'
#
loop_
_entity.id
_entity.type
_entity.pdbx_description
1 polymer ?
#
loop_
_entity_poly.entity_id
_entity_poly.type
_entity_poly.pdbx_seq_one_letter_code
_entity_poly.pdbx_strand_id
1 'polypeptide(L)'
;IRVSMGQFLWFIYILPHFALFSCVGLSLMKDFEKSTHTHCNVFNFLPSISASIGEYEPQRFIWRLCFTLDSIPRYIIAYLQLNHLLNRHHIDYPQCYALVQIINSSFHFLELIFLLLLTYISSNEIKWIHECSFIGFLICSLSHML
;
A
#
# COMPACT_ATOMS: atom_id res chain seq x y z
N ILE A 1 10.90 -19.52 20.49
CA ILE A 1 11.75 -18.65 19.64
C ILE A 1 11.42 -17.21 20.01
N ARG A 2 12.34 -16.45 20.65
CA ARG A 2 12.13 -15.01 20.92
C ARG A 2 12.65 -14.23 19.71
N VAL A 3 11.75 -13.76 18.86
CA VAL A 3 12.09 -12.83 17.78
C VAL A 3 12.13 -11.42 18.37
N SER A 4 13.17 -10.64 18.11
CA SER A 4 13.22 -9.25 18.58
C SER A 4 12.23 -8.39 17.76
N MET A 5 11.59 -7.41 18.38
CA MET A 5 10.63 -6.52 17.69
C MET A 5 11.26 -5.83 16.47
N GLY A 6 12.54 -5.45 16.56
CA GLY A 6 13.27 -4.86 15.44
C GLY A 6 13.48 -5.82 14.27
N GLN A 7 13.78 -7.09 14.54
CA GLN A 7 13.92 -8.11 13.49
C GLN A 7 12.59 -8.38 12.78
N PHE A 8 11.49 -8.39 13.52
CA PHE A 8 10.15 -8.56 12.96
C PHE A 8 9.76 -7.40 12.04
N LEU A 9 9.97 -6.16 12.49
CA LEU A 9 9.67 -4.97 11.69
C LEU A 9 10.52 -4.91 10.41
N TRP A 10 11.81 -5.25 10.51
CA TRP A 10 12.70 -5.29 9.35
C TRP A 10 12.27 -6.33 8.33
N PHE A 11 11.89 -7.53 8.80
CA PHE A 11 11.34 -8.58 7.94
C PHE A 11 10.07 -8.12 7.23
N ILE A 12 9.19 -7.39 7.91
CA ILE A 12 7.96 -6.91 7.28
C ILE A 12 8.26 -5.86 6.21
N TYR A 13 9.14 -4.90 6.51
CA TYR A 13 9.48 -3.82 5.59
C TYR A 13 10.10 -4.29 4.26
N ILE A 14 10.76 -5.45 4.24
CA ILE A 14 11.35 -5.99 3.02
C ILE A 14 10.33 -6.73 2.14
N LEU A 15 9.15 -7.10 2.66
CA LEU A 15 8.13 -7.87 1.92
C LEU A 15 7.61 -7.14 0.67
N PRO A 16 7.23 -5.84 0.70
CA PRO A 16 6.76 -5.16 -0.50
C PRO A 16 7.82 -5.08 -1.60
N HIS A 17 9.09 -4.90 -1.21
CA HIS A 17 10.22 -4.87 -2.14
C HIS A 17 10.43 -6.23 -2.79
N PHE A 18 10.47 -7.30 -1.97
CA PHE A 18 10.55 -8.66 -2.45
C PHE A 18 9.41 -8.99 -3.42
N ALA A 19 8.19 -8.60 -3.07
CA ALA A 19 7.01 -8.80 -3.91
C ALA A 19 7.15 -8.08 -5.26
N LEU A 20 7.55 -6.81 -5.26
CA LEU A 20 7.72 -6.01 -6.47
C LEU A 20 8.72 -6.65 -7.43
N PHE A 21 9.93 -6.97 -6.95
CA PHE A 21 10.97 -7.56 -7.79
C PHE A 21 10.58 -8.95 -8.29
N SER A 22 9.92 -9.76 -7.44
CA SER A 22 9.43 -11.08 -7.84
C SER A 22 8.34 -10.98 -8.90
N CYS A 23 7.38 -10.07 -8.74
CA CYS A 23 6.29 -9.88 -9.71
C CYS A 23 6.82 -9.40 -11.07
N VAL A 24 7.67 -8.36 -11.06
CA VAL A 24 8.29 -7.84 -12.30
C VAL A 24 9.16 -8.91 -12.96
N GLY A 25 10.00 -9.61 -12.20
CA GLY A 25 10.84 -10.69 -12.73
C GLY A 25 10.03 -11.82 -13.35
N LEU A 26 8.97 -12.27 -12.68
CA LEU A 26 8.06 -13.29 -13.20
C LEU A 26 7.33 -12.83 -14.46
N SER A 27 6.85 -11.59 -14.51
CA SER A 27 6.23 -11.01 -15.71
C SER A 27 7.20 -10.96 -16.90
N LEU A 28 8.47 -10.60 -16.66
CA LEU A 28 9.48 -10.59 -17.72
C LEU A 28 9.87 -12.01 -18.19
N MET A 29 9.86 -13.00 -17.31
CA MET A 29 10.26 -14.37 -17.66
C MET A 29 9.13 -15.19 -18.30
N LYS A 30 7.89 -15.03 -17.82
CA LYS A 30 6.74 -15.87 -18.20
C LYS A 30 5.76 -15.18 -19.13
N ASP A 31 5.58 -13.87 -18.95
CA ASP A 31 4.50 -13.10 -19.59
C ASP A 31 5.05 -11.89 -20.35
N PHE A 32 6.26 -11.96 -20.91
CA PHE A 32 6.95 -10.79 -21.49
C PHE A 32 6.09 -10.07 -22.54
N GLU A 33 5.60 -10.80 -23.53
CA GLU A 33 4.81 -10.25 -24.63
C GLU A 33 3.47 -9.67 -24.16
N LYS A 34 2.80 -10.35 -23.22
CA LYS A 34 1.51 -9.88 -22.67
C LYS A 34 1.68 -8.66 -21.76
N SER A 35 2.69 -8.70 -20.90
CA SER A 35 2.95 -7.67 -19.89
C SER A 35 3.56 -6.39 -20.46
N THR A 36 4.22 -6.46 -21.62
CA THR A 36 4.72 -5.28 -22.36
C THR A 36 3.78 -4.80 -23.46
N HIS A 37 2.69 -5.54 -23.73
CA HIS A 37 1.70 -5.18 -24.74
C HIS A 37 1.06 -3.84 -24.41
N THR A 38 0.99 -2.97 -25.41
CA THR A 38 0.26 -1.70 -25.30
C THR A 38 -0.81 -1.61 -26.36
N HIS A 39 -1.90 -0.91 -26.06
CA HIS A 39 -2.95 -0.63 -27.04
C HIS A 39 -2.40 0.08 -28.30
N CYS A 40 -1.29 0.82 -28.17
CA CYS A 40 -0.64 1.51 -29.28
C CYS A 40 0.37 0.64 -30.05
N ASN A 41 0.55 -0.64 -29.67
CA ASN A 41 1.55 -1.56 -30.23
C ASN A 41 2.98 -0.99 -30.26
N VAL A 42 3.33 -0.19 -29.25
CA VAL A 42 4.69 0.31 -29.06
C VAL A 42 5.46 -0.67 -28.18
N PHE A 43 6.69 -0.98 -28.59
CA PHE A 43 7.58 -1.86 -27.85
C PHE A 43 7.98 -1.22 -26.51
N ASN A 44 7.76 -1.95 -25.41
CA ASN A 44 8.23 -1.59 -24.08
C ASN A 44 9.21 -2.63 -23.55
N PHE A 45 10.29 -2.17 -22.93
CA PHE A 45 11.25 -3.05 -22.27
C PHE A 45 10.75 -3.57 -20.92
N LEU A 46 9.88 -2.81 -20.24
CA LEU A 46 9.36 -3.15 -18.92
C LEU A 46 7.84 -3.10 -18.90
N PRO A 47 7.19 -4.06 -18.22
CA PRO A 47 5.77 -4.00 -17.96
C PRO A 47 5.43 -2.84 -17.02
N SER A 48 4.18 -2.38 -17.07
CA SER A 48 3.70 -1.45 -16.05
C SER A 48 3.66 -2.14 -14.68
N ILE A 49 3.81 -1.37 -13.60
CA ILE A 49 3.76 -1.92 -12.24
C ILE A 49 2.38 -2.54 -11.97
N SER A 50 1.30 -1.85 -12.33
CA SER A 50 -0.07 -2.35 -12.18
C SER A 50 -0.32 -3.66 -12.94
N ALA A 51 0.23 -3.81 -14.16
CA ALA A 51 0.15 -5.05 -14.91
C ALA A 51 0.90 -6.18 -14.19
N SER A 52 2.12 -5.90 -13.72
CA SER A 52 2.99 -6.88 -13.06
C SER A 52 2.38 -7.44 -11.77
N ILE A 53 1.68 -6.60 -11.00
CA ILE A 53 1.13 -6.97 -9.69
C ILE A 53 -0.34 -7.43 -9.74
N GLY A 54 -1.09 -7.07 -10.79
CA GLY A 54 -2.54 -7.19 -10.83
C GLY A 54 -3.11 -8.12 -11.89
N GLU A 55 -2.37 -8.45 -12.95
CA GLU A 55 -2.91 -9.15 -14.12
C GLU A 55 -2.60 -10.65 -14.16
N TYR A 56 -1.44 -11.05 -13.64
CA TYR A 56 -0.90 -12.40 -13.86
C TYR A 56 -0.85 -13.23 -12.58
N GLU A 57 -0.99 -14.55 -12.74
CA GLU A 57 -0.80 -15.54 -11.68
C GLU A 57 0.50 -16.32 -11.92
N PRO A 58 1.38 -16.51 -10.90
CA PRO A 58 1.16 -16.33 -9.46
C PRO A 58 1.49 -14.93 -8.89
N GLN A 59 1.90 -13.95 -9.72
CA GLN A 59 2.38 -12.64 -9.30
C GLN A 59 1.38 -11.91 -8.38
N ARG A 60 0.11 -11.89 -8.78
CA ARG A 60 -0.98 -11.29 -8.01
C ARG A 60 -1.13 -11.88 -6.60
N PHE A 61 -0.91 -13.19 -6.46
CA PHE A 61 -0.97 -13.85 -5.16
C PHE A 61 0.21 -13.45 -4.27
N ILE A 62 1.43 -13.44 -4.83
CA ILE A 62 2.65 -13.01 -4.12
C ILE A 62 2.48 -11.57 -3.63
N TRP A 63 2.02 -10.68 -4.52
CA TRP A 63 1.77 -9.28 -4.21
C TRP A 63 0.79 -9.11 -3.07
N ARG A 64 -0.42 -9.68 -3.20
CA ARG A 64 -1.48 -9.57 -2.19
C ARG A 64 -1.03 -10.11 -0.84
N LEU A 65 -0.34 -11.25 -0.80
CA LEU A 65 0.13 -11.85 0.45
C LEU A 65 1.17 -10.96 1.14
N CYS A 66 2.18 -10.50 0.41
CA CYS A 66 3.24 -9.65 0.97
C CYS A 66 2.70 -8.30 1.47
N PHE A 67 1.83 -7.65 0.68
CA PHE A 67 1.22 -6.38 1.08
C PHE A 67 0.26 -6.52 2.25
N THR A 68 -0.52 -7.60 2.30
CA THR A 68 -1.41 -7.85 3.44
C THR A 68 -0.61 -7.99 4.72
N LEU A 69 0.46 -8.80 4.69
CA LEU A 69 1.36 -8.97 5.85
C LEU A 69 2.03 -7.66 6.26
N ASP A 70 2.42 -6.82 5.30
CA ASP A 70 3.01 -5.49 5.57
C ASP A 70 2.00 -4.46 6.10
N SER A 71 0.75 -4.52 5.65
CA SER A 71 -0.29 -3.58 6.09
C SER A 71 -0.70 -3.75 7.55
N ILE A 72 -0.67 -4.98 8.09
CA ILE A 72 -1.12 -5.28 9.47
C ILE A 72 -0.43 -4.39 10.52
N PRO A 73 0.91 -4.35 10.62
CA PRO A 73 1.57 -3.48 11.60
C PRO A 73 1.30 -2.00 11.36
N ARG A 74 1.08 -1.55 10.12
CA ARG A 74 0.75 -0.15 9.83
C ARG A 74 -0.61 0.23 10.42
N TYR A 75 -1.61 -0.65 10.28
CA TYR A 75 -2.91 -0.48 10.94
C TYR A 75 -2.79 -0.45 12.46
N ILE A 76 -1.96 -1.34 13.04
CA ILE A 76 -1.72 -1.36 14.48
C ILE A 76 -1.09 -0.04 14.94
N ILE A 77 -0.08 0.48 14.22
CA ILE A 77 0.58 1.75 14.54
C ILE A 77 -0.42 2.91 14.46
N ALA A 78 -1.19 3.02 13.38
CA ALA A 78 -2.22 4.04 13.21
C ALA A 78 -3.23 4.03 14.37
N TYR A 79 -3.67 2.83 14.78
CA TYR A 79 -4.59 2.65 15.90
C TYR A 79 -3.98 3.05 17.24
N LEU A 80 -2.72 2.65 17.51
CA LEU A 80 -2.01 3.02 18.74
C LEU A 80 -1.79 4.53 18.82
N GLN A 81 -1.48 5.19 17.71
CA GLN A 81 -1.34 6.65 17.63
C GLN A 81 -2.66 7.36 17.99
N LEU A 82 -3.78 6.90 17.41
CA LEU A 82 -5.10 7.43 17.72
C LEU A 82 -5.48 7.21 19.19
N ASN A 83 -5.29 5.99 19.71
CA ASN A 83 -5.58 5.69 21.11
C ASN A 83 -4.73 6.50 22.07
N HIS A 84 -3.45 6.71 21.76
CA HIS A 84 -2.58 7.53 22.58
C HIS A 84 -3.04 9.01 22.59
N LEU A 85 -3.55 9.52 21.45
CA LEU A 85 -4.14 10.84 21.37
C LEU A 85 -5.42 10.95 22.23
N LEU A 86 -6.31 9.98 22.16
CA LEU A 86 -7.59 9.98 22.89
C LEU A 86 -7.40 9.78 24.40
N ASN A 87 -6.47 8.91 24.82
CA ASN A 87 -6.23 8.59 26.23
C ASN A 87 -5.37 9.63 26.95
N ARG A 88 -4.70 10.54 26.23
CA ARG A 88 -4.08 11.74 26.83
C ARG A 88 -5.16 12.76 27.19
N HIS A 89 -6.00 12.42 28.17
CA HIS A 89 -6.67 13.42 28.98
C HIS A 89 -5.57 14.22 29.73
N HIS A 90 -5.62 15.55 29.73
CA HIS A 90 -4.80 16.44 30.58
C HIS A 90 -3.43 16.93 30.08
N ILE A 91 -3.30 17.31 28.80
CA ILE A 91 -2.26 18.28 28.43
C ILE A 91 -2.96 19.43 27.73
N ASP A 92 -2.64 20.67 28.12
CA ASP A 92 -3.15 21.94 27.59
C ASP A 92 -2.78 22.13 26.11
N TYR A 93 -3.23 21.23 25.24
CA TYR A 93 -3.12 21.42 23.81
C TYR A 93 -4.24 22.37 23.37
N PRO A 94 -3.93 23.39 22.56
CA PRO A 94 -4.96 24.19 21.93
C PRO A 94 -5.88 23.23 21.14
N GLN A 95 -7.19 23.44 21.22
CA GLN A 95 -8.21 22.59 20.57
C GLN A 95 -7.89 22.32 19.08
N CYS A 96 -7.27 23.30 18.40
CA CYS A 96 -6.78 23.17 17.03
C CYS A 96 -5.75 22.05 16.85
N TYR A 97 -4.82 21.85 17.78
CA TYR A 97 -3.81 20.78 17.69
C TYR A 97 -4.46 19.39 17.78
N ALA A 98 -5.42 19.20 18.69
CA ALA A 98 -6.15 17.94 18.79
C ALA A 98 -6.94 17.64 17.51
N LEU A 99 -7.61 18.65 16.93
CA LEU A 99 -8.31 18.51 15.65
C LEU A 99 -7.37 18.13 14.51
N VAL A 100 -6.22 18.79 14.39
CA VAL A 100 -5.21 18.46 13.37
C VAL A 100 -4.75 17.02 13.52
N GLN A 101 -4.46 16.55 14.73
CA GLN A 101 -4.02 15.17 14.97
C GLN A 101 -5.11 14.12 14.64
N ILE A 102 -6.38 14.40 14.91
CA ILE A 102 -7.50 13.52 14.53
C ILE A 102 -7.65 13.45 13.00
N ILE A 103 -7.57 14.61 12.32
CA ILE A 103 -7.62 14.67 10.86
C ILE A 103 -6.44 13.90 10.26
N ASN A 104 -5.24 14.11 10.81
CA ASN A 104 -4.03 13.41 10.41
C ASN A 104 -4.22 11.89 10.52
N SER A 105 -4.61 11.40 11.71
CA SER A 105 -4.87 9.97 11.92
C SER A 105 -5.93 9.42 10.97
N SER A 106 -6.95 10.20 10.64
CA SER A 106 -7.99 9.81 9.66
C SER A 106 -7.39 9.64 8.26
N PHE A 107 -6.53 10.55 7.83
CA PHE A 107 -5.81 10.42 6.56
C PHE A 107 -4.90 9.19 6.54
N HIS A 108 -4.23 8.85 7.63
CA HIS A 108 -3.43 7.62 7.72
C HIS A 108 -4.29 6.36 7.50
N PHE A 109 -5.46 6.27 8.13
CA PHE A 109 -6.36 5.14 7.92
C PHE A 109 -6.91 5.09 6.49
N LEU A 110 -7.29 6.24 5.93
CA LEU A 110 -7.77 6.32 4.55
C LEU A 110 -6.68 5.94 3.55
N GLU A 111 -5.44 6.37 3.77
CA GLU A 111 -4.28 5.96 2.97
C GLU A 111 -4.16 4.44 2.91
N LEU A 112 -4.18 3.77 4.07
CA LEU A 112 -4.07 2.31 4.14
C LEU A 112 -5.25 1.61 3.45
N ILE A 113 -6.47 2.15 3.60
CA ILE A 113 -7.67 1.62 2.92
C ILE A 113 -7.51 1.73 1.40
N PHE A 114 -7.12 2.89 0.89
CA PHE A 114 -6.92 3.09 -0.55
C PHE A 114 -5.77 2.22 -1.09
N LEU A 115 -4.71 2.04 -0.32
CA LEU A 115 -3.60 1.15 -0.68
C LEU A 115 -4.04 -0.33 -0.75
N LEU A 116 -4.86 -0.79 0.19
CA LEU A 116 -5.48 -2.12 0.12
C LEU A 116 -6.41 -2.22 -1.09
N LEU A 117 -7.21 -1.19 -1.36
CA LEU A 117 -8.13 -1.17 -2.48
C LEU A 117 -7.38 -1.30 -3.83
N LEU A 118 -6.25 -0.61 -3.98
CA LEU A 118 -5.34 -0.76 -5.13
C LEU A 118 -4.71 -2.15 -5.23
N THR A 119 -4.47 -2.81 -4.09
CA THR A 119 -3.85 -4.13 -4.03
C THR A 119 -4.84 -5.24 -4.44
N TYR A 120 -6.12 -5.06 -4.12
CA TYR A 120 -7.15 -6.07 -4.37
C TYR A 120 -7.94 -5.82 -5.64
N ILE A 121 -8.27 -4.58 -5.98
CA ILE A 121 -9.03 -4.24 -7.18
C ILE A 121 -8.06 -3.98 -8.31
N SER A 122 -8.05 -4.88 -9.30
CA SER A 122 -7.24 -4.70 -10.50
C SER A 122 -7.84 -3.63 -11.42
N SER A 123 -6.99 -2.92 -12.16
CA SER A 123 -7.41 -1.93 -13.15
C SER A 123 -8.31 -2.52 -14.25
N ASN A 124 -8.19 -3.82 -14.50
CA ASN A 124 -8.98 -4.54 -15.51
C ASN A 124 -10.35 -5.02 -14.98
N GLU A 125 -10.54 -5.05 -13.66
CA GLU A 125 -11.82 -5.45 -13.05
C GLU A 125 -12.76 -4.24 -12.98
N ILE A 126 -12.36 -3.18 -12.26
CA ILE A 126 -13.16 -1.98 -12.07
C ILE A 126 -12.25 -0.74 -12.13
N LYS A 127 -11.98 -0.29 -13.36
CA LYS A 127 -11.07 0.84 -13.64
C LYS A 127 -11.41 2.10 -12.83
N TRP A 128 -12.70 2.45 -12.72
CA TRP A 128 -13.13 3.64 -11.99
C TRP A 128 -12.73 3.59 -10.51
N ILE A 129 -12.99 2.48 -9.82
CA ILE A 129 -12.61 2.34 -8.40
C ILE A 129 -11.09 2.34 -8.27
N HIS A 130 -10.37 1.64 -9.15
CA HIS A 130 -8.90 1.60 -9.12
C HIS A 130 -8.29 3.00 -9.24
N GLU A 131 -8.76 3.82 -10.19
CA GLU A 131 -8.30 5.21 -10.37
C GLU A 131 -8.64 6.10 -9.17
N CYS A 132 -9.87 6.00 -8.64
CA CYS A 132 -10.26 6.73 -7.43
C CYS A 132 -9.40 6.32 -6.22
N SER A 133 -9.05 5.04 -6.11
CA SER A 133 -8.18 4.52 -5.05
C SER A 133 -6.77 5.07 -5.18
N PHE A 134 -6.24 5.16 -6.40
CA PHE A 134 -4.93 5.72 -6.66
C PHE A 134 -4.84 7.19 -6.25
N ILE A 135 -5.83 7.98 -6.64
CA ILE A 135 -5.92 9.40 -6.30
C ILE A 135 -6.09 9.56 -4.78
N GLY A 136 -6.98 8.78 -4.17
CA GLY A 136 -7.22 8.80 -2.73
C GLY A 136 -5.97 8.47 -1.92
N PHE A 137 -5.24 7.43 -2.32
CA PHE A 137 -3.96 7.05 -1.72
C PHE A 137 -2.94 8.19 -1.79
N LEU A 138 -2.77 8.82 -2.97
CA LEU A 138 -1.84 9.95 -3.13
C LEU A 138 -2.20 11.14 -2.25
N ILE A 139 -3.47 11.55 -2.21
CA ILE A 139 -3.91 12.69 -1.40
C ILE A 139 -3.72 12.40 0.09
N CYS A 140 -4.10 11.21 0.56
CA CYS A 140 -4.02 10.84 1.96
C CYS A 140 -2.56 10.68 2.43
N SER A 141 -1.70 10.02 1.62
CA SER A 141 -0.28 9.85 1.94
C SER A 141 0.45 11.19 2.02
N LEU A 142 0.21 12.09 1.06
CA LEU A 142 0.78 13.44 1.09
C LEU A 142 0.27 14.25 2.28
N SER A 143 -1.00 14.11 2.65
CA SER A 143 -1.60 14.88 3.74
C SER A 143 -1.15 14.41 5.12
N HIS A 144 -1.02 13.10 5.34
CA HIS A 144 -0.63 12.55 6.65
C HIS A 144 0.87 12.71 6.97
N MET A 145 1.69 12.88 5.92
CA MET A 145 3.15 13.05 6.05
C MET A 145 3.58 14.52 6.27
N LEU A 146 2.64 15.47 6.22
CA LEU A 146 2.86 16.91 6.47
C LEU A 146 2.65 17.27 7.95
#